data_AF-A0A835GAD5-F1
#
_entry.id   AF-A0A835GAD5-F1
#
_cell.length_a   1.000
_cell.length_b   1.000
_cell.length_c   1.000
_cell.angle_alpha   90.00
_cell.angle_beta   90.00
_cell.angle_gamma   90.00
#
_symmetry.space_group_name_H-M   'P 1'
#
loop_
_entity.id
_entity.type
_entity.pdbx_description
1 polymer ?
#
loop_
_entity_poly.entity_id
_entity_poly.type
_entity_poly.pdbx_seq_one_letter_code
_entity_poly.pdbx_strand_id
1 'polypeptide(L)'
;MNVLEKAEKALEFLKANENSGKSHELQAAAGTLGRCLGALGSRSNCARHYANLLHSAAPTLLLLASNDSAEVRLVGDEALNRAVVGGFAFHSHKTNIVLQNQIDCTRNARWIRAALSRICLGECWLRPGVGKIRTQAQKLFPKLSQIVRQTTEVPLIVEALENNLPRILTALAEYTTDEEIS
;
A
#
# COMPACT_ATOMS: atom_id res chain seq x y z
N MET A 1 -9.78 -14.60 21.58
CA MET A 1 -9.57 -13.29 20.91
C MET A 1 -9.65 -13.51 19.41
N ASN A 2 -10.66 -12.90 18.78
CA ASN A 2 -10.93 -12.97 17.34
C ASN A 2 -9.74 -12.36 16.55
N VAL A 3 -9.51 -12.79 15.31
CA VAL A 3 -8.46 -12.26 14.42
C VAL A 3 -8.58 -10.74 14.28
N LEU A 4 -9.81 -10.22 14.19
CA LEU A 4 -10.07 -8.78 14.10
C LEU A 4 -9.59 -8.03 15.35
N GLU A 5 -10.01 -8.46 16.55
CA GLU A 5 -9.60 -7.85 17.82
C GLU A 5 -8.09 -7.87 18.01
N LYS A 6 -7.41 -8.96 17.62
CA LYS A 6 -5.95 -9.05 17.66
C LYS A 6 -5.28 -8.01 16.75
N ALA A 7 -5.85 -7.79 15.57
CA ALA A 7 -5.33 -6.84 14.62
C ALA A 7 -5.56 -5.39 15.08
N GLU A 8 -6.73 -5.10 15.64
CA GLU A 8 -7.07 -3.77 16.18
C GLU A 8 -6.14 -3.39 17.34
N LYS A 9 -5.93 -4.30 18.31
CA LYS A 9 -4.98 -4.08 19.41
C LYS A 9 -3.55 -3.87 18.93
N ALA A 10 -3.12 -4.67 17.95
CA ALA A 10 -1.78 -4.51 17.36
C ALA A 10 -1.66 -3.15 16.65
N LEU A 11 -2.68 -2.71 15.93
CA LEU A 11 -2.71 -1.41 15.28
C LEU A 11 -2.69 -0.26 16.28
N GLU A 12 -3.50 -0.32 17.34
CA GLU A 12 -3.51 0.68 18.41
C GLU A 12 -2.14 0.79 19.08
N PHE A 13 -1.50 -0.35 19.38
CA PHE A 13 -0.15 -0.36 19.93
C PHE A 13 0.86 0.33 19.00
N LEU A 14 0.82 0.01 17.69
CA LEU A 14 1.74 0.63 16.72
C LEU A 14 1.50 2.13 16.60
N LYS A 15 0.24 2.58 16.55
CA LYS A 15 -0.14 4.00 16.52
C LYS A 15 0.39 4.76 17.74
N ALA A 16 0.35 4.15 18.91
CA ALA A 16 0.91 4.74 20.13
C ALA A 16 2.45 4.81 20.14
N ASN A 17 3.12 4.08 19.25
CA ASN A 17 4.58 3.93 19.23
C ASN A 17 5.21 4.27 17.86
N GLU A 18 4.56 5.12 17.07
CA GLU A 18 4.97 5.44 15.69
C GLU A 18 6.38 6.04 15.57
N ASN A 19 6.86 6.71 16.63
CA ASN A 19 8.18 7.33 16.69
C ASN A 19 9.21 6.52 17.49
N SER A 20 8.82 5.33 17.99
CA SER A 20 9.73 4.48 18.74
C SER A 20 10.72 3.80 17.81
N GLY A 21 11.95 3.62 18.29
CA GLY A 21 12.92 2.74 17.63
C GLY A 21 12.43 1.30 17.58
N LYS A 22 13.15 0.44 16.85
CA LYS A 22 12.83 -0.99 16.82
C LYS A 22 12.92 -1.55 18.24
N SER A 23 11.82 -2.16 18.68
CA SER A 23 11.77 -2.98 19.88
C SER A 23 11.18 -4.34 19.54
N HIS A 24 11.36 -5.31 20.45
CA HIS A 24 10.75 -6.63 20.29
C HIS A 24 9.23 -6.54 20.22
N GLU A 25 8.62 -5.64 21.01
CA GLU A 25 7.18 -5.39 21.05
C GLU A 25 6.67 -4.78 19.74
N LEU A 26 7.38 -3.79 19.19
CA LEU A 26 7.03 -3.17 17.90
C LEU A 26 7.07 -4.22 16.78
N GLN A 27 8.12 -5.04 16.73
CA GLN A 27 8.23 -6.14 15.76
C GLN A 27 7.11 -7.17 15.93
N ALA A 28 6.77 -7.53 17.18
CA ALA A 28 5.69 -8.46 17.47
C ALA A 28 4.32 -7.91 17.07
N ALA A 29 4.06 -6.62 17.33
CA ALA A 29 2.82 -5.94 16.96
C ALA A 29 2.67 -5.81 15.44
N ALA A 30 3.71 -5.34 14.74
CA ALA A 30 3.72 -5.25 13.27
C ALA A 30 3.54 -6.63 12.62
N GLY A 31 4.27 -7.64 13.10
CA GLY A 31 4.10 -9.01 12.62
C GLY A 31 2.70 -9.58 12.87
N THR A 32 2.08 -9.24 14.00
CA THR A 32 0.72 -9.66 14.33
C THR A 32 -0.31 -8.98 13.44
N LEU A 33 -0.21 -7.66 13.25
CA LEU A 33 -1.07 -6.90 12.37
C LEU A 33 -1.00 -7.44 10.93
N GLY A 34 0.21 -7.62 10.40
CA GLY A 34 0.44 -8.15 9.05
C GLY A 34 -0.18 -9.54 8.86
N ARG A 35 0.03 -10.47 9.81
CA ARG A 35 -0.57 -11.81 9.75
C ARG A 35 -2.10 -11.79 9.84
N CYS A 36 -2.67 -10.95 10.71
CA CYS A 36 -4.12 -10.88 10.86
C CYS A 36 -4.78 -10.28 9.62
N LEU A 37 -4.22 -9.21 9.05
CA LEU A 37 -4.66 -8.65 7.78
C LEU A 37 -4.54 -9.65 6.63
N GLY A 38 -3.41 -10.37 6.52
CA GLY A 38 -3.23 -11.42 5.52
C GLY A 38 -4.26 -12.54 5.66
N ALA A 39 -4.55 -12.99 6.88
CA ALA A 39 -5.56 -14.01 7.14
C ALA A 39 -6.99 -13.55 6.79
N LEU A 40 -7.33 -12.28 7.05
CA LEU A 40 -8.61 -11.69 6.65
C LEU A 40 -8.70 -11.52 5.13
N GLY A 41 -7.62 -11.06 4.49
CA GLY A 41 -7.55 -10.86 3.05
C GLY A 41 -7.67 -12.18 2.27
N SER A 42 -7.14 -13.27 2.82
CA SER A 42 -7.18 -14.61 2.22
C SER A 42 -8.56 -15.29 2.29
N ARG A 43 -9.59 -14.61 2.83
CA ARG A 43 -10.95 -15.15 2.95
C ARG A 43 -11.91 -14.36 2.07
N SER A 44 -12.58 -15.04 1.15
CA SER A 44 -13.53 -14.43 0.21
C SER A 44 -14.71 -13.72 0.92
N ASN A 45 -15.17 -14.25 2.06
CA ASN A 45 -16.28 -13.69 2.83
C ASN A 45 -15.89 -12.55 3.79
N CYS A 46 -14.61 -12.19 3.89
CA CYS A 46 -14.13 -11.14 4.81
C CYS A 46 -13.82 -9.81 4.11
N ALA A 47 -14.24 -9.63 2.86
CA ALA A 47 -13.88 -8.47 2.02
C ALA A 47 -14.05 -7.10 2.71
N ARG A 48 -15.14 -6.91 3.46
CA ARG A 48 -15.44 -5.64 4.15
C ARG A 48 -14.53 -5.42 5.35
N HIS A 49 -14.40 -6.43 6.22
CA HIS A 49 -13.54 -6.35 7.40
C HIS A 49 -12.08 -6.15 7.01
N TYR A 50 -11.61 -6.88 6.00
CA TYR A 50 -10.28 -6.74 5.44
C TYR A 50 -10.02 -5.32 4.92
N ALA A 51 -10.87 -4.82 4.01
CA ALA A 51 -10.66 -3.52 3.38
C ALA A 51 -10.72 -2.37 4.40
N ASN A 52 -11.67 -2.42 5.35
CA ASN A 52 -11.80 -1.38 6.38
C ASN A 52 -10.57 -1.36 7.30
N LEU A 53 -10.13 -2.53 7.77
CA LEU A 53 -8.96 -2.62 8.63
C LEU A 53 -7.68 -2.23 7.87
N LEU A 54 -7.52 -2.67 6.63
CA LEU A 54 -6.37 -2.27 5.80
C LEU A 54 -6.35 -0.76 5.58
N HIS A 55 -7.52 -0.14 5.34
CA HIS A 55 -7.62 1.31 5.20
C HIS A 55 -7.11 2.05 6.45
N SER A 56 -7.44 1.56 7.65
CA SER A 56 -6.96 2.14 8.91
C SER A 56 -5.51 1.80 9.23
N ALA A 57 -4.99 0.67 8.76
CA ALA A 57 -3.66 0.16 9.07
C ALA A 57 -2.57 0.60 8.09
N ALA A 58 -2.92 0.83 6.82
CA ALA A 58 -1.96 1.15 5.77
C ALA A 58 -1.09 2.38 6.08
N PRO A 59 -1.62 3.50 6.63
CA PRO A 59 -0.78 4.64 7.01
C PRO A 59 0.30 4.27 8.04
N THR A 60 -0.08 3.55 9.10
CA THR A 60 0.86 3.15 10.16
C THR A 60 1.91 2.17 9.63
N LEU A 61 1.53 1.20 8.79
CA LEU A 61 2.47 0.28 8.17
C LEU A 61 3.44 0.98 7.20
N LEU A 62 2.95 1.96 6.43
CA LEU A 62 3.78 2.79 5.54
C LEU A 62 4.70 3.72 6.31
N LEU A 63 4.27 4.22 7.47
CA LEU A 63 5.13 5.02 8.35
C LEU A 63 6.32 4.20 8.83
N LEU A 64 6.08 2.95 9.26
CA LEU A 64 7.16 2.03 9.63
C LEU A 64 8.07 1.75 8.42
N ALA A 65 7.51 1.44 7.26
CA ALA A 65 8.25 1.16 6.02
C ALA A 65 9.05 2.35 5.47
N SER A 66 8.72 3.58 5.90
CA SER A 66 9.38 4.82 5.47
C SER A 66 10.26 5.46 6.55
N ASN A 67 10.40 4.81 7.71
CA ASN A 67 11.18 5.27 8.85
C ASN A 67 12.66 5.51 8.49
N ASP A 68 13.37 6.36 9.24
CA ASP A 68 14.82 6.59 9.05
C ASP A 68 15.68 5.39 9.45
N SER A 69 15.23 4.59 10.42
CA SER A 69 15.90 3.35 10.83
C SER A 69 15.64 2.23 9.82
N ALA A 70 16.72 1.67 9.25
CA ALA A 70 16.65 0.54 8.33
C ALA A 70 15.95 -0.68 8.95
N GLU A 71 16.14 -0.91 10.24
CA GLU A 71 15.54 -2.06 10.92
C GLU A 71 14.03 -1.89 11.11
N VAL A 72 13.57 -0.67 11.41
CA VAL A 72 12.13 -0.36 11.51
C VAL A 72 11.49 -0.45 10.13
N ARG A 73 12.18 0.03 9.08
CA ARG A 73 11.73 -0.12 7.69
C ARG A 73 11.51 -1.58 7.31
N LEU A 74 12.47 -2.45 7.61
CA LEU A 74 12.37 -3.88 7.32
C LEU A 74 11.14 -4.51 7.99
N VAL A 75 10.87 -4.15 9.25
CA VAL A 75 9.68 -4.61 9.98
C VAL A 75 8.39 -4.11 9.32
N GLY A 76 8.33 -2.83 8.96
CA GLY A 76 7.20 -2.23 8.27
C GLY A 76 6.92 -2.88 6.91
N ASP A 77 7.96 -3.10 6.11
CA ASP A 77 7.87 -3.73 4.80
C ASP A 77 7.35 -5.17 4.88
N GLU A 78 7.90 -5.97 5.78
CA GLU A 78 7.46 -7.36 5.96
C GLU A 78 6.01 -7.43 6.45
N ALA A 79 5.63 -6.57 7.40
CA ALA A 79 4.26 -6.51 7.89
C ALA A 79 3.27 -6.06 6.80
N LEU A 80 3.64 -5.06 6.00
CA LEU A 80 2.84 -4.56 4.89
C LEU A 80 2.67 -5.61 3.79
N ASN A 81 3.73 -6.33 3.42
CA ASN A 81 3.66 -7.42 2.44
C ASN A 81 2.70 -8.52 2.90
N ARG A 82 2.81 -8.95 4.17
CA ARG A 82 1.89 -9.93 4.77
C ARG A 82 0.44 -9.44 4.80
N ALA A 83 0.22 -8.15 5.05
CA ALA A 83 -1.11 -7.57 5.11
C ALA A 83 -1.83 -7.58 3.76
N VAL A 84 -1.10 -7.45 2.64
CA VAL A 84 -1.70 -7.25 1.31
C VAL A 84 -1.76 -8.52 0.46
N VAL A 85 -0.85 -9.49 0.68
CA VAL A 85 -0.73 -10.67 -0.20
C VAL A 85 -2.05 -11.47 -0.33
N GLY A 86 -2.73 -11.74 0.78
CA GLY A 86 -4.03 -12.42 0.76
C GLY A 86 -5.12 -11.57 0.12
N GLY A 87 -5.07 -10.25 0.34
CA GLY A 87 -5.99 -9.30 -0.26
C GLY A 87 -5.87 -9.22 -1.77
N PHE A 88 -4.69 -9.43 -2.35
CA PHE A 88 -4.56 -9.49 -3.82
C PHE A 88 -5.12 -10.77 -4.42
N ALA A 89 -5.18 -11.87 -3.67
CA ALA A 89 -5.76 -13.12 -4.15
C ALA A 89 -7.30 -13.05 -4.28
N PHE A 90 -7.99 -12.39 -3.34
CA PHE A 90 -9.46 -12.40 -3.28
C PHE A 90 -10.14 -11.03 -3.37
N HIS A 91 -9.42 -9.94 -3.09
CA HIS A 91 -9.96 -8.58 -2.95
C HIS A 91 -9.13 -7.53 -3.71
N SER A 92 -8.45 -7.95 -4.80
CA SER A 92 -7.43 -7.18 -5.53
C SER A 92 -7.80 -5.72 -5.78
N HIS A 93 -9.00 -5.47 -6.30
CA HIS A 93 -9.49 -4.12 -6.56
C HIS A 93 -9.55 -3.23 -5.30
N LYS A 94 -10.08 -3.75 -4.19
CA LYS A 94 -10.18 -2.99 -2.93
C LYS A 94 -8.81 -2.77 -2.31
N THR A 95 -7.94 -3.77 -2.35
CA THR A 95 -6.55 -3.68 -1.90
C THR A 95 -5.82 -2.57 -2.66
N ASN A 96 -5.93 -2.55 -4.00
CA ASN A 96 -5.34 -1.51 -4.83
C ASN A 96 -5.89 -0.11 -4.51
N ILE A 97 -7.20 0.06 -4.35
CA ILE A 97 -7.77 1.37 -3.97
C ILE A 97 -7.17 1.87 -2.66
N VAL A 98 -7.11 1.01 -1.64
CA VAL A 98 -6.58 1.41 -0.33
C VAL A 98 -5.14 1.87 -0.44
N LEU A 99 -4.30 1.13 -1.15
CA LEU A 99 -2.88 1.44 -1.33
C LEU A 99 -2.66 2.68 -2.22
N GLN A 100 -3.40 2.81 -3.31
CA GLN A 100 -3.34 3.97 -4.21
C GLN A 100 -3.73 5.27 -3.49
N ASN A 101 -4.66 5.20 -2.55
CA ASN A 101 -5.02 6.35 -1.73
C ASN A 101 -3.89 6.81 -0.79
N GLN A 102 -2.88 5.96 -0.52
CA GLN A 102 -1.71 6.33 0.27
C GLN A 102 -0.58 6.97 -0.54
N ILE A 103 -0.69 6.98 -1.88
CA ILE A 103 0.24 7.73 -2.73
C ILE A 103 -0.13 9.22 -2.63
N ASP A 104 0.80 9.96 -2.04
CA ASP A 104 0.64 11.37 -1.69
C ASP A 104 1.97 12.09 -1.90
N CYS A 105 1.96 13.14 -2.72
CA CYS A 105 3.12 13.98 -3.04
C CYS A 105 3.66 14.75 -1.85
N THR A 106 2.89 14.91 -0.77
CA THR A 106 3.31 15.62 0.45
C THR A 106 4.15 14.74 1.39
N ARG A 107 4.24 13.43 1.11
CA ARG A 107 5.01 12.47 1.90
C ARG A 107 6.46 12.36 1.40
N ASN A 108 7.34 11.86 2.26
CA ASN A 108 8.74 11.62 1.89
C ASN A 108 8.87 10.54 0.79
N ALA A 109 10.00 10.49 0.10
CA ALA A 109 10.14 9.58 -1.04
C ALA A 109 10.15 8.11 -0.63
N ARG A 110 10.56 7.77 0.59
CA ARG A 110 10.49 6.38 1.10
C ARG A 110 9.05 5.90 1.24
N TRP A 111 8.16 6.75 1.75
CA TRP A 111 6.72 6.46 1.83
C TRP A 111 6.15 6.25 0.43
N ILE A 112 6.45 7.17 -0.49
CA ILE A 112 5.97 7.07 -1.88
C ILE A 112 6.48 5.79 -2.53
N ARG A 113 7.77 5.47 -2.40
CA ARG A 113 8.37 4.22 -2.88
C ARG A 113 7.68 2.99 -2.30
N ALA A 114 7.47 2.96 -0.99
CA ALA A 114 6.81 1.85 -0.30
C ALA A 114 5.36 1.67 -0.78
N ALA A 115 4.60 2.75 -0.95
CA ALA A 115 3.23 2.70 -1.46
C ALA A 115 3.19 2.24 -2.92
N LEU A 116 4.02 2.81 -3.80
CA LEU A 116 4.10 2.44 -5.22
C LEU A 116 4.47 0.97 -5.42
N SER A 117 5.42 0.47 -4.65
CA SER A 117 5.90 -0.91 -4.75
C SER A 117 4.85 -1.95 -4.35
N ARG A 118 3.75 -1.54 -3.71
CA ARG A 118 2.74 -2.46 -3.14
C ARG A 118 1.48 -2.53 -3.99
N ILE A 119 1.26 -1.57 -4.87
CA ILE A 119 0.15 -1.63 -5.83
C ILE A 119 0.37 -2.83 -6.76
N CYS A 120 -0.63 -3.67 -6.99
CA CYS A 120 -0.61 -4.78 -7.96
C CYS A 120 -1.65 -4.46 -9.03
N LEU A 121 -1.25 -3.73 -10.07
CA LEU A 121 -2.11 -3.46 -11.22
C LEU A 121 -1.70 -4.42 -12.33
N GLY A 122 -2.66 -5.13 -12.93
CA GLY A 122 -2.44 -6.00 -14.10
C GLY A 122 -2.23 -7.49 -13.81
N GLU A 123 -1.80 -7.89 -12.61
CA GLU A 123 -1.42 -9.28 -12.32
C GLU A 123 -2.46 -10.08 -11.51
N CYS A 124 -3.38 -9.41 -10.83
CA CYS A 124 -4.28 -10.05 -9.86
C CYS A 124 -5.76 -10.01 -10.32
N TRP A 125 -6.30 -11.21 -10.58
CA TRP A 125 -7.56 -11.53 -11.27
C TRP A 125 -8.84 -10.99 -10.59
N LEU A 126 -9.92 -10.92 -11.39
CA LEU A 126 -11.18 -10.16 -11.21
C LEU A 126 -11.04 -8.67 -11.50
N ARG A 127 -10.94 -8.33 -12.80
CA ARG A 127 -10.95 -6.93 -13.25
C ARG A 127 -12.28 -6.29 -12.82
N PRO A 128 -12.26 -5.19 -12.06
CA PRO A 128 -13.45 -4.39 -11.90
C PRO A 128 -13.89 -3.88 -13.28
N GLY A 129 -15.18 -3.57 -13.46
CA GLY A 129 -15.66 -3.04 -14.74
C GLY A 129 -14.84 -1.84 -15.24
N VAL A 130 -14.72 -1.69 -16.56
CA VAL A 130 -13.87 -0.71 -17.28
C VAL A 130 -13.86 0.67 -16.62
N GLY A 131 -15.03 1.21 -16.27
CA GLY A 131 -15.15 2.52 -15.64
C GLY A 131 -14.36 2.68 -14.33
N LYS A 132 -14.29 1.63 -13.50
CA LYS A 132 -13.53 1.66 -12.23
C LYS A 132 -12.02 1.66 -12.47
N ILE A 133 -11.54 0.97 -13.51
CA ILE A 133 -10.11 0.97 -13.88
C ILE A 133 -9.74 2.35 -14.42
N ARG A 134 -10.57 2.93 -15.29
CA ARG A 134 -10.40 4.30 -15.76
C ARG A 134 -10.32 5.31 -14.61
N THR A 135 -11.23 5.24 -13.63
CA THR A 135 -11.16 6.13 -12.45
C THR A 135 -9.86 5.96 -11.66
N GLN A 136 -9.29 4.74 -11.59
CA GLN A 136 -7.99 4.55 -10.94
C GLN A 136 -6.88 5.22 -11.74
N ALA A 137 -6.87 5.07 -13.07
CA ALA A 137 -5.86 5.70 -13.91
C ALA A 137 -5.90 7.24 -13.84
N GLN A 138 -7.10 7.81 -13.96
CA GLN A 138 -7.35 9.26 -13.84
C GLN A 138 -6.92 9.84 -12.49
N LYS A 139 -6.87 9.03 -11.43
CA LYS A 139 -6.36 9.44 -10.12
C LYS A 139 -4.86 9.22 -9.97
N LEU A 140 -4.30 8.18 -10.59
CA LEU A 140 -2.90 7.81 -10.41
C LEU A 140 -1.97 8.72 -11.21
N PHE A 141 -2.20 8.87 -12.51
CA PHE A 141 -1.25 9.57 -13.38
C PHE A 141 -1.00 11.03 -12.99
N PRO A 142 -2.02 11.84 -12.65
CA PRO A 142 -1.77 13.19 -12.15
C PRO A 142 -0.93 13.21 -10.87
N LYS A 143 -1.14 12.25 -9.95
CA LYS A 143 -0.33 12.12 -8.72
C LYS A 143 1.12 11.76 -9.03
N LEU A 144 1.36 10.83 -9.97
CA LEU A 144 2.72 10.47 -10.39
C LEU A 144 3.44 11.66 -11.01
N SER A 145 2.77 12.40 -11.91
CA SER A 145 3.30 13.62 -12.51
C SER A 145 3.66 14.66 -11.44
N GLN A 146 2.79 14.86 -10.46
CA GLN A 146 3.04 15.77 -9.34
C GLN A 146 4.25 15.33 -8.49
N ILE A 147 4.35 14.03 -8.16
CA ILE A 147 5.47 13.47 -7.40
C ILE A 147 6.80 13.73 -8.12
N VAL A 148 6.86 13.47 -9.43
CA VAL A 148 8.08 13.69 -10.23
C VAL A 148 8.47 15.18 -10.23
N ARG A 149 7.49 16.09 -10.32
CA ARG A 149 7.73 17.54 -10.36
C ARG A 149 8.12 18.13 -9.01
N GLN A 150 7.65 17.57 -7.90
CA GLN A 150 7.76 18.19 -6.57
C GLN A 150 8.79 17.52 -5.65
N THR A 151 9.23 16.29 -5.97
CA THR A 151 10.16 15.58 -5.10
C THR A 151 11.55 16.21 -5.06
N THR A 152 12.14 16.28 -3.87
CA THR A 152 13.53 16.66 -3.67
C THR A 152 14.47 15.44 -3.65
N GLU A 153 13.94 14.25 -3.37
CA GLU A 153 14.68 12.98 -3.32
C GLU A 153 14.60 12.25 -4.68
N VAL A 154 14.98 12.94 -5.75
CA VAL A 154 14.84 12.49 -7.15
C VAL A 154 15.35 11.06 -7.39
N PRO A 155 16.57 10.67 -6.94
CA PRO A 155 17.09 9.33 -7.24
C PRO A 155 16.18 8.21 -6.71
N LEU A 156 15.60 8.38 -5.52
CA LEU A 156 14.77 7.36 -4.89
C LEU A 156 13.41 7.22 -5.59
N ILE A 157 12.84 8.34 -6.03
CA ILE A 157 11.59 8.34 -6.80
C ILE A 157 11.79 7.76 -8.19
N VAL A 158 12.89 8.11 -8.87
CA VAL A 158 13.21 7.55 -10.20
C VAL A 158 13.37 6.03 -10.10
N GLU A 159 14.14 5.52 -9.15
CA GLU A 159 14.27 4.07 -8.93
C GLU A 159 12.91 3.41 -8.66
N ALA A 160 12.06 4.05 -7.83
CA ALA A 160 10.73 3.54 -7.56
C ALA A 160 9.84 3.51 -8.82
N LEU A 161 9.91 4.53 -9.66
CA LEU A 161 9.13 4.60 -10.90
C LEU A 161 9.68 3.63 -11.96
N GLU A 162 10.99 3.51 -12.14
CA GLU A 162 11.58 2.54 -13.08
C GLU A 162 11.11 1.12 -12.79
N ASN A 163 11.04 0.73 -11.51
CA ASN A 163 10.60 -0.60 -11.09
C ASN A 163 9.08 -0.83 -11.20
N ASN A 164 8.26 0.23 -11.18
CA ASN A 164 6.81 0.11 -11.01
C ASN A 164 5.99 0.68 -12.18
N LEU A 165 6.50 1.67 -12.89
CA LEU A 165 5.79 2.35 -13.96
C LEU A 165 5.48 1.43 -15.15
N PRO A 166 6.39 0.54 -15.62
CA PRO A 166 6.08 -0.36 -16.73
C PRO A 166 4.83 -1.23 -16.48
N ARG A 167 4.73 -1.81 -15.28
CA ARG A 167 3.56 -2.63 -14.89
C ARG A 167 2.29 -1.78 -14.70
N ILE A 168 2.41 -0.57 -14.17
CA ILE A 168 1.27 0.36 -14.04
C ILE A 168 0.74 0.76 -15.42
N LEU A 169 1.62 1.14 -16.35
CA LEU A 169 1.25 1.50 -17.72
C LEU A 169 0.61 0.32 -18.45
N THR A 170 1.20 -0.87 -18.35
CA THR A 170 0.62 -2.09 -18.95
C THR A 170 -0.80 -2.35 -18.46
N ALA A 171 -1.09 -2.06 -17.19
CA ALA A 171 -2.40 -2.31 -16.60
C ALA A 171 -3.44 -1.21 -16.88
N LEU A 172 -3.00 0.03 -17.11
CA LEU A 172 -3.88 1.21 -17.10
C LEU A 172 -3.94 1.98 -18.42
N ALA A 173 -2.94 1.85 -19.32
CA ALA A 173 -2.82 2.69 -20.51
C ALA A 173 -4.02 2.58 -21.46
N GLU A 174 -4.59 1.37 -21.63
CA GLU A 174 -5.80 1.15 -22.46
C GLU A 174 -7.06 1.84 -21.90
N TYR A 175 -7.00 2.31 -20.65
CA TYR A 175 -8.11 2.93 -19.95
C TYR A 175 -7.96 4.45 -19.80
N THR A 176 -6.93 5.02 -20.42
CA THR A 176 -6.63 6.45 -20.43
C THR A 176 -6.68 7.04 -21.82
N THR A 177 -6.90 8.35 -21.91
CA THR A 177 -6.85 9.08 -23.18
C THR A 177 -5.44 9.54 -23.50
N ASP A 178 -5.16 9.83 -24.77
CA ASP A 178 -3.87 10.40 -25.19
C ASP A 178 -3.56 11.72 -24.46
N GLU A 179 -4.59 12.52 -24.16
CA GLU A 179 -4.48 13.75 -23.37
C GLU A 179 -4.06 13.49 -21.91
N GLU A 180 -4.49 12.38 -21.31
CA GLU A 180 -4.11 12.02 -19.94
C GLU A 180 -2.68 11.43 -19.86
N ILE A 181 -2.17 10.91 -20.97
CA ILE A 181 -0.81 10.32 -21.08
C ILE A 181 0.25 11.39 -21.42
N SER A 182 -0.12 12.42 -22.19
CA SER A 182 0.77 13.49 -22.66
C SER A 182 1.20 14.45 -21.56
#